data_AF-A0A0H5QKW5-F1
#
_entry.id   AF-A0A0H5QKW5-F1
#
_cell.length_a   1.000
_cell.length_b   1.000
_cell.length_c   1.000
_cell.angle_alpha   90.00
_cell.angle_beta   90.00
_cell.angle_gamma   90.00
#
_symmetry.space_group_name_H-M   'P 1'
#
loop_
_entity.id
_entity.type
_entity.pdbx_description
1 polymer ?
#
loop_
_entity_poly.entity_id
_entity_poly.type
_entity_poly.pdbx_seq_one_letter_code
_entity_poly.pdbx_strand_id
1 'polypeptide(L)'
;PVLNPRANPWQYLHLQKSPMIVPISRDAFGHVPSSWAPNIDVTTFVFFNPPSQLSPQLTSFLSIVSPTIVISFSSMPVSNHDVALIVLRILDQCRTRPKIIVVTGDSRPGKKISTMDQTRLDHYQHVKRLIYVDDVPFHVLFPRIDAAIIQGGLGTTAEAIR
;
A
#
# COMPACT_ATOMS: atom_id res chain seq x y z
N PRO A 1 -10.74 27.06 -31.83
CA PRO A 1 -9.68 27.39 -30.83
C PRO A 1 -8.70 26.23 -30.67
N VAL A 2 -7.41 26.46 -30.92
CA VAL A 2 -6.37 25.46 -30.64
C VAL A 2 -6.27 25.32 -29.12
N LEU A 3 -6.67 24.18 -28.59
CA LEU A 3 -6.52 23.90 -27.16
C LEU A 3 -5.05 23.69 -26.85
N ASN A 4 -4.56 24.39 -25.82
CA ASN A 4 -3.21 24.16 -25.31
C ASN A 4 -3.19 22.78 -24.60
N PRO A 5 -2.44 21.79 -25.13
CA PRO A 5 -2.40 20.44 -24.56
C PRO A 5 -1.87 20.39 -23.13
N ARG A 6 -1.14 21.41 -22.67
CA ARG A 6 -0.64 21.49 -21.30
C ARG A 6 -1.67 22.04 -20.30
N ALA A 7 -2.62 22.85 -20.77
CA ALA A 7 -3.63 23.47 -19.91
C ALA A 7 -4.81 22.52 -19.66
N ASN A 8 -5.20 21.72 -20.67
CA ASN A 8 -6.24 20.71 -20.53
C ASN A 8 -5.92 19.45 -21.36
N PRO A 9 -4.98 18.60 -20.87
CA PRO A 9 -4.52 17.44 -21.62
C PRO A 9 -5.65 16.45 -21.92
N TRP A 10 -6.58 16.27 -20.98
CA TRP A 10 -7.72 15.35 -21.16
C TRP A 10 -8.66 15.79 -22.28
N GLN A 11 -9.07 17.06 -22.28
CA GLN A 11 -9.96 17.58 -23.32
C GLN A 11 -9.26 17.59 -24.69
N TYR A 12 -7.96 17.88 -24.72
CA TYR A 12 -7.15 17.81 -25.94
C TYR A 12 -7.12 16.38 -26.51
N LEU A 13 -6.76 15.38 -25.71
CA LEU A 13 -6.71 13.97 -26.13
C LEU A 13 -8.08 13.46 -26.60
N HIS A 14 -9.14 13.85 -25.88
CA HIS A 14 -10.51 13.51 -26.25
C HIS A 14 -10.90 14.07 -27.64
N LEU A 15 -10.60 15.34 -27.90
CA LEU A 15 -10.91 15.98 -29.18
C LEU A 15 -10.07 15.44 -30.34
N GLN A 16 -8.82 15.03 -30.07
CA GLN A 16 -7.96 14.37 -31.06
C GLN A 16 -8.33 12.90 -31.30
N LYS A 17 -9.31 12.34 -30.58
CA LYS A 17 -9.67 10.92 -30.61
C LYS A 17 -8.46 10.00 -30.43
N SER A 18 -7.46 10.45 -29.68
CA SER A 18 -6.24 9.68 -29.44
C SER A 18 -6.58 8.42 -28.63
N PRO A 19 -5.99 7.24 -28.94
CA PRO A 19 -6.16 6.06 -28.10
C PRO A 19 -5.75 6.34 -26.65
N MET A 20 -6.60 5.97 -25.70
CA MET A 20 -6.36 6.15 -24.27
C MET A 20 -6.47 4.79 -23.57
N ILE A 21 -5.41 4.41 -22.85
CA ILE A 21 -5.35 3.15 -22.10
C ILE A 21 -5.41 3.45 -20.61
N VAL A 22 -6.36 2.82 -19.92
CA VAL A 22 -6.54 2.91 -18.47
C VAL A 22 -6.10 1.58 -17.85
N PRO A 23 -4.94 1.53 -17.15
CA PRO A 23 -4.34 0.29 -16.67
C PRO A 23 -4.96 -0.18 -15.36
N ILE A 24 -6.24 -0.55 -15.40
CA ILE A 24 -7.02 -1.03 -14.25
C ILE A 24 -7.75 -2.29 -14.69
N SER A 25 -7.70 -3.38 -13.91
CA SER A 25 -8.49 -4.57 -14.25
C SER A 25 -9.99 -4.27 -14.24
N ARG A 26 -10.73 -4.82 -15.21
CA ARG A 26 -12.20 -4.74 -15.23
C ARG A 26 -12.82 -5.36 -13.98
N ASP A 27 -12.22 -6.42 -13.45
CA ASP A 27 -12.70 -7.07 -12.21
C ASP A 27 -12.59 -6.12 -11.00
N ALA A 28 -11.52 -5.33 -10.96
CA ALA A 28 -11.31 -4.35 -9.90
C ALA A 28 -12.13 -3.07 -10.09
N PHE A 29 -12.38 -2.69 -11.34
CA PHE A 29 -13.15 -1.49 -11.70
C PHE A 29 -14.67 -1.73 -11.73
N GLY A 30 -15.09 -3.00 -11.78
CA GLY A 30 -16.47 -3.40 -11.94
C GLY A 30 -16.96 -3.22 -13.37
N HIS A 31 -17.53 -2.06 -13.68
CA HIS A 31 -18.04 -1.78 -15.03
C HIS A 31 -17.37 -0.53 -15.63
N VAL A 32 -17.02 -0.62 -16.91
CA VAL A 32 -16.61 0.57 -17.68
C VAL A 32 -17.87 1.41 -17.95
N PRO A 33 -17.91 2.70 -17.61
CA PRO A 33 -19.07 3.53 -17.87
C PRO A 33 -19.38 3.59 -19.36
N SER A 34 -20.65 3.43 -19.73
CA SER A 34 -21.11 3.53 -21.13
C SER A 34 -20.92 4.92 -21.73
N SER A 35 -20.69 5.94 -20.89
CA SER A 35 -20.38 7.30 -21.30
C SER A 35 -18.93 7.49 -21.77
N TRP A 36 -18.06 6.49 -21.61
CA TRP A 36 -16.68 6.58 -22.07
C TRP A 36 -16.61 6.53 -23.59
N ALA A 37 -15.71 7.33 -24.14
CA ALA A 37 -15.49 7.41 -25.58
C ALA A 37 -14.93 6.08 -26.12
N PRO A 38 -15.24 5.69 -27.36
CA PRO A 38 -14.84 4.39 -27.92
C PRO A 38 -13.33 4.22 -28.10
N ASN A 39 -12.56 5.31 -28.01
CA ASN A 39 -11.10 5.31 -28.04
C ASN A 39 -10.46 5.16 -26.65
N ILE A 40 -11.25 4.94 -25.60
CA ILE A 40 -10.77 4.62 -24.25
C ILE A 40 -10.95 3.12 -24.01
N ASP A 41 -9.85 2.44 -23.68
CA ASP A 41 -9.90 1.03 -23.29
C ASP A 41 -9.32 0.83 -21.88
N VAL A 42 -9.91 -0.14 -21.19
CA VAL A 42 -9.53 -0.57 -19.85
C VAL A 42 -8.85 -1.93 -19.99
N THR A 43 -7.57 -2.00 -19.59
CA THR A 43 -6.74 -3.20 -19.74
C THR A 43 -6.65 -3.98 -18.42
N THR A 44 -5.49 -4.56 -18.12
CA THR A 44 -5.14 -5.04 -16.78
C THR A 44 -4.28 -4.01 -16.08
N PHE A 45 -3.99 -4.25 -14.79
CA PHE A 45 -2.91 -3.55 -14.12
C PHE A 45 -1.58 -3.80 -14.82
N VAL A 46 -0.71 -2.79 -14.77
CA VAL A 46 0.68 -2.88 -15.25
C VAL A 46 1.57 -3.08 -14.04
N PHE A 47 2.21 -4.25 -13.96
CA PHE A 47 3.07 -4.62 -12.85
C PHE A 47 4.54 -4.48 -13.24
N PHE A 48 5.34 -3.97 -12.32
CA PHE A 48 6.80 -3.95 -12.43
C PHE A 48 7.39 -4.99 -11.48
N ASN A 49 7.91 -6.09 -12.02
CA ASN A 49 8.41 -7.24 -11.26
C ASN A 49 9.93 -7.42 -11.45
N PRO A 50 10.78 -6.50 -10.97
CA PRO A 50 12.22 -6.73 -10.99
C PRO A 50 12.57 -7.90 -10.05
N PRO A 51 13.63 -8.67 -10.32
CA PRO A 51 14.14 -9.66 -9.38
C PRO A 51 14.37 -9.03 -8.00
N SER A 52 13.53 -9.38 -7.04
CA SER A 52 13.51 -8.75 -5.71
C SER A 52 13.45 -9.81 -4.63
N GLN A 53 14.02 -9.52 -3.47
CA GLN A 53 13.99 -10.40 -2.30
C GLN A 53 13.66 -9.58 -1.05
N LEU A 54 13.00 -10.22 -0.09
CA LEU A 54 12.80 -9.63 1.23
C LEU A 54 14.14 -9.61 1.98
N SER A 55 14.33 -8.63 2.85
CA SER A 55 15.51 -8.61 3.71
C SER A 55 15.57 -9.89 4.58
N PRO A 56 16.77 -10.33 5.00
CA PRO A 56 16.90 -11.48 5.89
C PRO A 56 16.11 -11.30 7.20
N GLN A 57 16.06 -10.07 7.72
CA GLN A 57 15.30 -9.74 8.92
C GLN A 57 13.80 -9.94 8.72
N LEU A 58 13.24 -9.45 7.61
CA LEU A 58 11.82 -9.61 7.31
C LEU A 58 11.48 -11.08 6.99
N THR A 59 12.38 -11.78 6.32
CA THR A 59 12.25 -13.23 6.07
C THR A 59 12.22 -14.01 7.38
N SER A 60 13.09 -13.69 8.33
CA SER A 60 13.09 -14.29 9.67
C SER A 60 11.85 -13.92 10.49
N PHE A 61 11.32 -12.71 10.33
CA PHE A 61 10.07 -12.30 10.97
C PHE A 61 8.87 -13.10 10.42
N LEU A 62 8.84 -13.36 9.12
CA LEU A 62 7.78 -14.12 8.46
C LEU A 62 7.83 -15.62 8.71
N SER A 63 8.99 -16.20 9.05
CA SER A 63 9.13 -17.66 9.24
C SER A 63 8.33 -18.22 10.42
N ILE A 64 7.95 -17.37 11.38
CA ILE A 64 7.09 -17.75 12.52
C ILE A 64 5.64 -17.77 12.04
N VAL A 65 4.99 -18.93 12.05
CA VAL A 65 3.58 -19.04 11.61
C VAL A 65 2.66 -18.30 12.58
N SER A 66 2.05 -17.21 12.12
CA SER A 66 1.08 -16.40 12.86
C SER A 66 0.39 -15.44 11.88
N PRO A 67 -0.91 -15.10 12.07
CA PRO A 67 -1.59 -14.12 11.24
C PRO A 67 -0.76 -12.85 11.11
N THR A 68 -0.48 -12.40 9.90
CA THR A 68 0.42 -11.29 9.62
C THR A 68 -0.33 -10.18 8.90
N ILE A 69 -0.26 -8.98 9.46
CA ILE A 69 -0.84 -7.76 8.90
C ILE A 69 0.30 -6.87 8.42
N VAL A 70 0.17 -6.32 7.21
CA VAL A 70 1.03 -5.23 6.74
C VAL A 70 0.26 -3.91 6.79
N ILE A 71 0.91 -2.86 7.26
CA ILE A 71 0.40 -1.48 7.25
C ILE A 71 1.36 -0.64 6.41
N SER A 72 0.86 -0.02 5.34
CA SER A 72 1.64 0.89 4.51
C SER A 72 0.81 2.04 3.97
N PHE A 73 1.29 3.25 4.17
CA PHE A 73 0.71 4.46 3.59
C PHE A 73 1.56 5.03 2.44
N SER A 74 2.60 4.31 2.00
CA SER A 74 3.49 4.71 0.91
C SER A 74 3.96 6.16 1.05
N SER A 75 3.64 7.04 0.08
CA SER A 75 4.03 8.45 0.06
C SER A 75 3.06 9.39 0.78
N MET A 76 1.97 8.87 1.36
CA MET A 76 1.07 9.72 2.13
C MET A 76 1.76 10.20 3.41
N PRO A 77 1.71 11.51 3.72
CA PRO A 77 2.33 12.07 4.91
C PRO A 77 1.51 11.72 6.16
N VAL A 78 1.62 10.48 6.62
CA VAL A 78 0.99 10.00 7.85
C VAL A 78 1.95 10.17 9.02
N SER A 79 1.39 10.54 10.17
CA SER A 79 2.17 10.71 11.40
C SER A 79 2.64 9.37 11.96
N ASN A 80 3.93 9.24 12.27
CA ASN A 80 4.46 8.07 13.00
C ASN A 80 3.71 7.79 14.31
N HIS A 81 3.24 8.85 14.97
CA HIS A 81 2.44 8.75 16.19
C HIS A 81 1.11 8.03 15.94
N ASP A 82 0.39 8.42 14.89
CA ASP A 82 -0.93 7.85 14.60
C ASP A 82 -0.82 6.41 14.14
N VAL A 83 0.21 6.08 13.35
CA VAL A 83 0.54 4.70 12.97
C VAL A 83 0.84 3.87 14.22
N ALA A 84 1.64 4.38 15.16
CA ALA A 84 1.95 3.70 16.42
C ALA A 84 0.68 3.41 17.24
N LEU A 85 -0.26 4.36 17.33
CA LEU A 85 -1.52 4.14 18.04
C LEU A 85 -2.39 3.08 17.37
N ILE A 86 -2.44 3.04 16.04
CA ILE A 86 -3.15 2.00 15.28
C ILE A 86 -2.52 0.63 15.59
N VAL A 87 -1.18 0.54 15.49
CA VAL A 87 -0.41 -0.68 15.77
C VAL A 87 -0.69 -1.21 17.16
N LEU A 88 -0.59 -0.36 18.19
CA LEU A 88 -0.85 -0.76 19.58
C LEU A 88 -2.28 -1.26 19.75
N ARG A 89 -3.28 -0.54 19.23
CA ARG A 89 -4.69 -0.98 19.29
C ARG A 89 -4.89 -2.35 18.67
N ILE A 90 -4.31 -2.62 17.51
CA ILE A 90 -4.38 -3.95 16.86
C ILE A 90 -3.71 -5.00 17.75
N LEU A 91 -2.50 -4.73 18.24
CA LEU A 91 -1.72 -5.70 19.02
C LEU A 91 -2.40 -6.08 20.34
N ASP A 92 -3.09 -5.14 20.98
CA ASP A 92 -3.77 -5.35 22.27
C ASP A 92 -5.16 -5.95 22.11
N GLN A 93 -5.93 -5.51 21.11
CA GLN A 93 -7.37 -5.76 21.03
C GLN A 93 -7.76 -6.86 20.03
N CYS A 94 -6.91 -7.17 19.04
CA CYS A 94 -7.22 -8.23 18.08
C CYS A 94 -7.03 -9.61 18.71
N ARG A 95 -8.14 -10.37 18.79
CA ARG A 95 -8.16 -11.75 19.33
C ARG A 95 -7.22 -12.71 18.60
N THR A 96 -7.02 -12.50 17.29
CA THR A 96 -6.12 -13.29 16.44
C THR A 96 -4.64 -13.09 16.79
N ARG A 97 -4.32 -12.06 17.59
CA ARG A 97 -2.95 -11.70 18.02
C ARG A 97 -1.97 -11.67 16.85
N PRO A 98 -2.22 -10.86 15.81
CA PRO A 98 -1.40 -10.87 14.63
C PRO A 98 0.02 -10.35 14.92
N LYS A 99 0.94 -10.70 14.03
CA LYS A 99 2.19 -9.98 13.79
C LYS A 99 1.91 -8.78 12.88
N ILE A 100 2.61 -7.68 13.09
CA ILE A 100 2.44 -6.46 12.29
C ILE A 100 3.75 -6.05 11.65
N ILE A 101 3.69 -5.79 10.34
CA ILE A 101 4.76 -5.16 9.55
C ILE A 101 4.31 -3.75 9.23
N VAL A 102 5.08 -2.75 9.67
CA VAL A 102 4.85 -1.35 9.32
C VAL A 102 5.87 -0.95 8.28
N VAL A 103 5.40 -0.59 7.09
CA VAL A 103 6.23 0.00 6.03
C VAL A 103 6.15 1.51 6.14
N THR A 104 7.23 2.14 6.58
CA THR A 104 7.26 3.56 6.97
C THR A 104 7.20 4.49 5.75
N GLY A 105 7.87 4.19 4.64
CA GLY A 105 7.85 5.07 3.46
C GLY A 105 8.18 6.54 3.80
N ASP A 106 7.36 7.49 3.30
CA ASP A 106 7.53 8.93 3.54
C ASP A 106 6.92 9.43 4.88
N SER A 107 6.86 8.55 5.89
CA SER A 107 6.29 8.90 7.18
C SER A 107 6.96 10.11 7.80
N ARG A 108 6.16 10.99 8.42
CA ARG A 108 6.64 12.24 9.00
C ARG A 108 6.75 12.16 10.53
N PRO A 109 7.69 12.91 11.13
CA PRO A 109 7.72 13.09 12.57
C PRO A 109 6.37 13.61 13.06
N GLY A 110 5.79 12.87 14.00
CA GLY A 110 4.54 13.22 14.65
C GLY A 110 4.73 13.95 15.97
N LYS A 111 3.64 14.01 16.74
CA LYS A 111 3.77 14.22 18.18
C LYS A 111 4.69 13.15 18.77
N LYS A 112 5.42 13.50 19.83
CA LYS A 112 6.21 12.50 20.56
C LYS A 112 5.29 11.42 21.09
N ILE A 113 5.64 10.17 20.82
CA ILE A 113 4.99 8.99 21.42
C ILE A 113 5.26 9.04 22.92
N SER A 114 4.27 8.67 23.73
CA SER A 114 4.42 8.63 25.19
C SER A 114 5.50 7.60 25.57
N THR A 115 6.21 7.81 26.68
CA THR A 115 7.24 6.84 27.14
C THR A 115 6.64 5.46 27.34
N MET A 116 5.42 5.38 27.88
CA MET A 116 4.71 4.12 28.08
C MET A 116 4.41 3.41 26.75
N ASP A 117 3.93 4.13 25.74
CA ASP A 117 3.65 3.55 24.44
C ASP A 117 4.93 3.12 23.72
N GLN A 118 6.01 3.88 23.84
CA GLN A 118 7.31 3.49 23.30
C GLN A 118 7.80 2.18 23.92
N THR A 119 7.76 2.05 25.25
CA THR A 119 8.14 0.79 25.93
C THR A 119 7.31 -0.40 25.44
N ARG A 120 6.04 -0.19 25.12
CA ARG A 120 5.15 -1.25 24.60
C ARG A 120 5.51 -1.63 23.16
N LEU A 121 5.81 -0.67 22.30
CA LEU A 121 6.31 -0.92 20.95
C LEU A 121 7.62 -1.72 21.00
N ASP A 122 8.56 -1.30 21.85
CA ASP A 122 9.84 -1.96 22.05
C ASP A 122 9.65 -3.43 22.51
N HIS A 123 8.72 -3.65 23.45
CA HIS A 123 8.35 -5.00 23.88
C HIS A 123 7.83 -5.85 22.71
N TYR A 124 6.88 -5.33 21.91
CA TYR A 124 6.33 -6.08 20.77
C TYR A 124 7.35 -6.34 19.66
N GLN A 125 8.32 -5.44 19.46
CA GLN A 125 9.47 -5.68 18.58
C GLN A 125 10.36 -6.80 19.13
N HIS A 126 10.66 -6.78 20.43
CA HIS A 126 11.47 -7.80 21.09
C HIS A 126 10.85 -9.21 20.98
N VAL A 127 9.54 -9.34 21.19
CA VAL A 127 8.82 -10.61 21.05
C VAL A 127 8.42 -10.95 19.60
N LYS A 128 8.99 -10.25 18.60
CA LYS A 128 8.77 -10.49 17.16
C LYS A 128 7.29 -10.45 16.73
N ARG A 129 6.49 -9.59 17.35
CA ARG A 129 5.11 -9.28 16.94
C ARG A 129 4.99 -7.97 16.16
N LEU A 130 6.04 -7.15 16.15
CA LEU A 130 6.10 -5.89 15.42
C LEU A 130 7.45 -5.75 14.72
N ILE A 131 7.45 -5.29 13.48
CA ILE A 131 8.66 -4.86 12.78
C ILE A 131 8.36 -3.61 11.95
N TYR A 132 9.29 -2.66 11.96
CA TYR A 132 9.30 -1.51 11.06
C TYR A 132 10.29 -1.76 9.93
N VAL A 133 9.90 -1.44 8.70
CA VAL A 133 10.74 -1.52 7.51
C VAL A 133 10.56 -0.25 6.69
N ASP A 134 11.62 0.23 6.05
CA ASP A 134 11.57 1.47 5.28
C ASP A 134 10.87 1.27 3.93
N ASP A 135 11.22 0.19 3.24
CA ASP A 135 10.66 -0.20 1.96
C ASP A 135 10.60 -1.73 1.82
N VAL A 136 9.72 -2.23 0.95
CA VAL A 136 9.56 -3.65 0.69
C VAL A 136 8.96 -3.90 -0.70
N PRO A 137 9.45 -4.90 -1.45
CA PRO A 137 8.80 -5.30 -2.70
C PRO A 137 7.45 -5.97 -2.40
N PHE A 138 6.35 -5.23 -2.58
CA PHE A 138 4.99 -5.72 -2.29
C PHE A 138 4.63 -7.00 -3.04
N HIS A 139 5.06 -7.15 -4.30
CA HIS A 139 4.85 -8.36 -5.09
C HIS A 139 5.48 -9.63 -4.46
N VAL A 140 6.47 -9.48 -3.56
CA VAL A 140 7.07 -10.59 -2.80
C VAL A 140 6.43 -10.73 -1.41
N LEU A 141 6.05 -9.61 -0.79
CA LEU A 141 5.51 -9.59 0.57
C LEU A 141 4.04 -10.02 0.63
N PHE A 142 3.18 -9.45 -0.22
CA PHE A 142 1.73 -9.63 -0.14
C PHE A 142 1.27 -11.09 -0.26
N PRO A 143 1.90 -11.96 -1.08
CA PRO A 143 1.56 -13.39 -1.08
C PRO A 143 1.87 -14.14 0.23
N ARG A 144 2.50 -13.49 1.22
CA ARG A 144 2.98 -14.10 2.48
C ARG A 144 2.32 -13.51 3.73
N ILE A 145 1.32 -12.65 3.56
CA ILE A 145 0.59 -11.99 4.65
C ILE A 145 -0.90 -12.33 4.56
N ASP A 146 -1.64 -12.07 5.62
CA ASP A 146 -3.06 -12.41 5.73
C ASP A 146 -3.98 -11.21 5.52
N ALA A 147 -3.50 -9.99 5.81
CA ALA A 147 -4.25 -8.76 5.57
C ALA A 147 -3.34 -7.55 5.34
N ALA A 148 -3.80 -6.62 4.51
CA ALA A 148 -3.10 -5.37 4.22
C ALA A 148 -3.98 -4.16 4.59
N ILE A 149 -3.39 -3.20 5.30
CA ILE A 149 -3.96 -1.88 5.56
C ILE A 149 -3.17 -0.89 4.70
N ILE A 150 -3.78 -0.43 3.63
CA ILE A 150 -3.14 0.42 2.61
C ILE A 150 -3.96 1.67 2.33
N GLN A 151 -3.30 2.73 1.85
CA GLN A 151 -3.96 4.00 1.49
C GLN A 151 -4.94 3.93 0.31
N GLY A 152 -4.97 2.83 -0.44
CA GLY A 152 -5.83 2.67 -1.62
C GLY A 152 -5.27 3.30 -2.92
N GLY A 153 -3.98 3.64 -2.95
CA GLY A 153 -3.30 4.04 -4.18
C GLY A 153 -3.37 2.92 -5.24
N LEU A 154 -3.53 3.28 -6.51
CA LEU A 154 -3.81 2.30 -7.58
C LEU A 154 -2.77 1.18 -7.64
N GLY A 155 -1.48 1.53 -7.62
CA GLY A 155 -0.39 0.54 -7.70
C GLY A 155 -0.35 -0.42 -6.50
N THR A 156 -0.43 0.11 -5.28
CA THR A 156 -0.44 -0.72 -4.06
C THR A 156 -1.69 -1.60 -3.98
N THR A 157 -2.84 -1.07 -4.39
CA THR A 157 -4.09 -1.83 -4.44
C THR A 157 -3.99 -2.94 -5.47
N ALA A 158 -3.46 -2.65 -6.65
CA ALA A 158 -3.23 -3.64 -7.71
C ALA A 158 -2.35 -4.80 -7.24
N GLU A 159 -1.26 -4.51 -6.51
CA GLU A 159 -0.41 -5.55 -5.93
C GLU A 159 -1.16 -6.35 -4.85
N ALA A 160 -2.02 -5.70 -4.05
CA ALA A 160 -2.72 -6.36 -2.95
C ALA A 160 -3.83 -7.31 -3.40
N ILE A 161 -4.46 -7.05 -4.54
CA ILE A 161 -5.55 -7.87 -5.10
C ILE A 161 -5.07 -8.85 -6.18
N ARG A 162 -3.77 -8.89 -6.45
CA ARG A 162 -3.15 -9.79 -7.42
C ARG A 162 -3.24 -11.25 -6.96
#